data_AF-A0A1V6B910-F1
#
_entry.id   AF-A0A1V6B910-F1
#
_cell.length_a   1.000
_cell.length_b   1.000
_cell.length_c   1.000
_cell.angle_alpha   90.00
_cell.angle_beta   90.00
_cell.angle_gamma   90.00
#
_symmetry.space_group_name_H-M   'P 1'
#
loop_
_entity.id
_entity.type
_entity.pdbx_description
1 polymer ?
#
loop_
_entity_poly.entity_id
_entity_poly.type
_entity_poly.pdbx_seq_one_letter_code
_entity_poly.pdbx_strand_id
1 'polypeptide(L)' 'MEMGCIPGENVRVERVAPLGDPIAITVAGYILSIRKSEAETVLVSTL' A
#
# COMPACT_ATOMS: atom_id res chain seq x y z
N MET A 1 -11.79 -8.67 11.84
CA MET A 1 -11.44 -7.90 10.64
C MET A 1 -10.02 -7.42 10.84
N GLU A 2 -9.07 -8.04 10.16
CA GLU A 2 -7.70 -7.54 10.10
C GLU A 2 -7.66 -6.54 8.94
N MET A 3 -7.23 -5.32 9.21
CA MET A 3 -7.08 -4.26 8.22
C MET A 3 -5.59 -4.07 7.95
N GLY A 4 -5.20 -3.94 6.68
CA GLY A 4 -3.81 -3.71 6.29
C GLY A 4 -3.34 -4.61 5.14
N CYS A 5 -2.03 -4.78 5.05
CA CYS A 5 -1.38 -5.62 4.06
C CYS A 5 -0.96 -6.94 4.71
N ILE A 6 -1.40 -8.07 4.15
CA ILE A 6 -0.91 -9.39 4.53
C ILE A 6 0.03 -9.93 3.44
N PRO A 7 1.05 -10.74 3.80
CA PRO A 7 1.95 -11.34 2.82
C PRO A 7 1.19 -12.19 1.78
N GLY A 8 1.52 -12.00 0.51
CA GLY A 8 0.90 -12.72 -0.62
C GLY A 8 -0.24 -11.97 -1.30
N GLU A 9 -0.69 -10.83 -0.76
CA GLU A 9 -1.67 -9.98 -1.43
C GLU A 9 -1.06 -9.19 -2.57
N ASN A 10 -1.83 -9.07 -3.65
CA ASN A 10 -1.48 -8.18 -4.75
C ASN A 10 -1.80 -6.74 -4.35
N VAL A 11 -0.78 -5.89 -4.46
CA VAL A 11 -0.88 -4.45 -4.21
C VAL A 11 -0.75 -3.68 -5.51
N ARG A 12 -1.57 -2.65 -5.69
CA ARG A 12 -1.46 -1.70 -6.82
C ARG A 12 -1.40 -0.28 -6.29
N VAL A 13 -0.44 0.51 -6.76
CA VAL A 13 -0.40 1.94 -6.43
C VAL A 13 -1.48 2.66 -7.24
N GLU A 14 -2.42 3.33 -6.56
CA GLU A 14 -3.45 4.15 -7.21
C GLU A 14 -3.04 5.61 -7.33
N ARG A 15 -2.49 6.15 -6.23
CA ARG A 15 -2.15 7.57 -6.14
C ARG A 15 -1.05 7.79 -5.12
N VAL A 16 -0.19 8.76 -5.40
CA VAL A 16 0.76 9.29 -4.44
C VAL A 16 0.36 10.74 -4.18
N ALA A 17 0.32 11.16 -2.91
CA ALA A 17 0.06 12.56 -2.58
C ALA A 17 1.13 13.48 -3.21
N PRO A 18 0.83 14.77 -3.47
CA PRO A 18 1.77 15.69 -4.12
C PRO A 18 3.12 15.82 -3.39
N LEU A 19 3.13 15.64 -2.07
CA LEU A 19 4.35 15.68 -1.23
C LEU A 19 5.01 14.31 -1.03
N GLY A 20 4.52 13.26 -1.72
CA GLY A 20 5.04 11.90 -1.60
C GLY A 20 4.49 11.09 -0.43
N ASP A 21 3.68 11.70 0.45
CA ASP A 21 3.02 11.05 1.58
C ASP A 21 1.61 11.65 1.81
N PRO A 22 0.56 10.84 2.05
CA PRO A 22 0.56 9.37 2.03
C PRO A 22 0.47 8.78 0.61
N ILE A 23 0.60 7.45 0.51
CA ILE A 23 0.43 6.68 -0.71
C ILE A 23 -0.90 5.91 -0.62
N ALA A 24 -1.73 6.01 -1.66
CA ALA A 24 -2.94 5.22 -1.79
C ALA A 24 -2.65 3.97 -2.63
N ILE A 25 -2.92 2.81 -2.06
CA ILE A 25 -2.78 1.50 -2.71
C ILE A 25 -4.11 0.77 -2.70
N THR A 26 -4.37 -0.03 -3.73
CA THR A 26 -5.41 -1.06 -3.71
C THR A 26 -4.81 -2.35 -3.21
N VAL A 27 -5.42 -2.95 -2.17
CA VAL A 27 -5.05 -4.24 -1.58
C VAL A 27 -6.33 -4.96 -1.17
N ALA A 28 -6.42 -6.29 -1.38
CA ALA A 28 -7.58 -7.10 -1.02
C ALA A 28 -8.95 -6.50 -1.43
N GLY A 29 -9.00 -5.79 -2.56
CA GLY A 29 -10.22 -5.19 -3.12
C GLY A 29 -10.66 -3.84 -2.52
N TYR A 30 -9.87 -3.21 -1.66
CA TYR A 30 -10.14 -1.89 -1.10
C TYR A 30 -8.95 -0.95 -1.22
N ILE A 31 -9.20 0.35 -1.07
CA ILE A 31 -8.15 1.38 -1.09
C ILE A 31 -7.65 1.61 0.33
N LEU A 32 -6.36 1.40 0.54
CA LEU A 32 -5.64 1.71 1.77
C LEU A 32 -4.75 2.93 1.55
N SER A 33 -4.90 3.94 2.41
CA SER A 33 -3.97 5.07 2.48
C SER A 33 -2.91 4.75 3.53
N ILE A 34 -1.68 4.51 3.08
CA ILE A 34 -0.54 4.16 3.95
C ILE A 34 0.46 5.31 3.98
N ARG A 35 1.03 5.61 5.15
CA ARG A 35 2.13 6.57 5.22
C ARG A 35 3.37 5.97 4.57
N LYS A 36 4.17 6.83 3.93
CA LYS A 36 5.43 6.43 3.30
C LYS A 36 6.36 5.72 4.28
N SER A 37 6.45 6.19 5.52
CA SER A 37 7.25 5.54 6.57
C SER A 37 6.82 4.12 6.90
N GLU A 38 5.53 3.80 6.77
CA GLU A 38 5.01 2.44 6.98
C GLU A 38 5.23 1.60 5.73
N ALA A 39 4.99 2.17 4.54
CA ALA A 39 5.23 1.50 3.26
C ALA A 39 6.71 1.11 3.06
N GLU A 40 7.66 1.89 3.59
CA GLU A 40 9.11 1.58 3.57
C GLU A 40 9.46 0.29 4.31
N THR A 41 8.59 -0.21 5.19
CA THR A 41 8.78 -1.48 5.91
C THR A 41 8.22 -2.70 5.16
N VAL A 42 7.52 -2.48 4.04
CA VAL A 42 6.85 -3.53 3.27
C VAL A 42 7.68 -3.88 2.03
N LEU A 43 8.09 -5.14 1.96
CA LEU A 43 8.77 -5.69 0.78
C LEU A 43 7.75 -6.12 -0.27
N VAL A 44 7.97 -5.70 -1.51
CA VAL A 44 7.16 -6.08 -2.68
C VAL A 44 8.05 -6.70 -3.75
N SER A 45 7.55 -7.72 -4.44
CA SER A 45 8.18 -8.27 -5.63
C SER A 45 7.32 -7.95 -6.84
N THR A 46 7.94 -7.43 -7.89
CA THR A 46 7.28 -7.37 -9.21
C THR A 46 7.33 -8.75 -9.84
N LEU A 47 6.25 -9.13 -10.54
CA LEU A 47 6.23 -10.32 -11.40
C LEU A 47 6.82 -10.00 -12.77
#